data_AF-A0A3R6ZNX5-F1
#
_entry.id   AF-A0A3R6ZNX5-F1
#
_cell.length_a   1.000
_cell.length_b   1.000
_cell.length_c   1.000
_cell.angle_alpha   90.00
_cell.angle_beta   90.00
_cell.angle_gamma   90.00
#
_symmetry.space_group_name_H-M   'P 1'
#
loop_
_entity.id
_entity.type
_entity.pdbx_description
1 polymer ?
#
loop_
_entity_poly.entity_id
_entity_poly.type
_entity_poly.pdbx_seq_one_letter_code
_entity_poly.pdbx_strand_id
1 'polypeptide(L)'
;MPPPHDLQAESLRHGSVRYVLEVAPSMLRESDVISDILIERIRSQEDSEEAVNAILRLMSLHLQSNAHITEQLVELLFTSDYRLCIINHLPKVPSS
;
A
#
# COMPACT_ATOMS: atom_id res chain seq x y z
N MET A 1 -17.97 18.70 -10.86
CA MET A 1 -17.45 18.36 -9.52
C MET A 1 -17.01 16.91 -9.59
N PRO A 2 -15.76 16.57 -9.22
CA PRO A 2 -15.35 15.17 -9.15
C PRO A 2 -16.19 14.45 -8.07
N PRO A 3 -16.51 13.15 -8.25
CA PRO A 3 -17.21 12.37 -7.25
C PRO A 3 -16.42 12.31 -5.92
N PRO A 4 -17.11 12.13 -4.78
CA PRO A 4 -16.49 12.20 -3.45
C PRO A 4 -15.36 11.19 -3.22
N HIS A 5 -15.39 10.04 -3.91
CA HIS A 5 -14.33 9.04 -3.86
C HIS A 5 -13.02 9.53 -4.51
N ASP A 6 -13.09 10.34 -5.56
CA ASP A 6 -11.91 10.89 -6.24
C ASP A 6 -11.19 11.93 -5.38
N LEU A 7 -11.95 12.73 -4.63
CA LEU A 7 -11.39 13.73 -3.70
C LEU A 7 -10.68 13.06 -2.52
N GLN A 8 -11.21 11.95 -2.02
CA GLN A 8 -10.58 11.18 -0.94
C GLN A 8 -9.33 10.43 -1.42
N ALA A 9 -9.39 9.84 -2.61
CA ALA A 9 -8.25 9.21 -3.27
C ALA A 9 -7.09 10.21 -3.43
N GLU A 10 -7.38 11.42 -3.93
CA GLU A 10 -6.37 12.48 -4.07
C GLU A 10 -5.81 12.96 -2.72
N SER A 11 -6.66 12.98 -1.68
CA SER A 11 -6.23 13.30 -0.32
C SER A 11 -5.31 12.23 0.27
N LEU A 12 -5.46 10.96 -0.10
CA LEU A 12 -4.56 9.88 0.35
C LEU A 12 -3.19 9.98 -0.33
N ARG A 13 -3.14 10.41 -1.59
CA ARG A 13 -1.89 10.59 -2.34
C ARG A 13 -0.96 11.57 -1.66
N HIS A 14 -1.50 12.71 -1.22
CA HIS A 14 -0.71 13.82 -0.67
C HIS A 14 -0.84 13.99 0.85
N GLY A 15 -1.70 13.20 1.50
CA GLY A 15 -1.99 13.31 2.92
C GLY A 15 -0.82 12.83 3.79
N SER A 16 -0.81 13.22 5.06
CA SER A 16 0.14 12.66 6.02
C SER A 16 0.00 11.14 6.14
N VAL A 17 1.08 10.43 6.46
CA VAL A 17 1.06 8.97 6.71
C VAL A 17 0.01 8.60 7.75
N ARG A 18 -0.13 9.40 8.81
CA ARG A 18 -1.16 9.20 9.85
C ARG A 18 -2.56 9.20 9.25
N TYR A 19 -2.87 10.16 8.38
CA TYR A 19 -4.16 10.25 7.70
C TYR A 19 -4.40 9.04 6.81
N VAL A 20 -3.38 8.62 6.05
CA VAL A 20 -3.48 7.43 5.18
C VAL A 20 -3.77 6.17 5.97
N LEU A 21 -3.05 5.93 7.07
CA LEU A 21 -3.26 4.74 7.90
C LEU A 21 -4.64 4.73 8.59
N GLU A 22 -5.26 5.89 8.78
CA GLU A 22 -6.60 6.02 9.34
C GLU A 22 -7.69 5.75 8.29
N VAL A 23 -7.50 6.21 7.06
CA VAL A 23 -8.56 6.24 6.03
C VAL A 23 -8.44 5.11 5.00
N ALA A 24 -7.23 4.73 4.59
CA ALA A 24 -7.04 3.68 3.59
C ALA A 24 -7.66 2.31 3.94
N PRO A 25 -7.69 1.83 5.21
CA PRO A 25 -8.24 0.51 5.53
C PRO A 25 -9.72 0.31 5.14
N SER A 26 -10.55 1.34 5.26
CA SER A 26 -11.98 1.25 4.87
C SER A 26 -12.12 1.22 3.35
N MET A 27 -11.30 1.99 2.64
CA MET A 27 -11.41 2.15 1.18
C MET A 27 -10.72 1.04 0.39
N LEU A 28 -9.68 0.39 0.94
CA LEU A 28 -8.97 -0.74 0.32
C LEU A 28 -9.87 -1.95 0.02
N ARG A 29 -11.00 -2.07 0.71
CA ARG A 29 -11.99 -3.14 0.46
C ARG A 29 -12.91 -2.84 -0.71
N GLU A 30 -12.98 -1.59 -1.13
CA GLU A 30 -13.98 -1.07 -2.06
C GLU A 30 -13.40 -0.77 -3.44
N SER A 31 -12.08 -0.54 -3.55
CA SER A 31 -11.45 -0.15 -4.81
C SER A 31 -9.94 -0.42 -4.87
N ASP A 32 -9.49 -0.95 -6.01
CA ASP A 32 -8.07 -1.15 -6.33
C ASP A 32 -7.30 0.18 -6.54
N VAL A 33 -8.02 1.29 -6.78
CA VAL A 33 -7.43 2.63 -6.91
C VAL A 33 -6.65 3.02 -5.65
N ILE A 34 -7.12 2.59 -4.48
CA ILE A 34 -6.47 2.91 -3.21
C ILE A 34 -5.16 2.14 -3.07
N SER A 35 -5.13 0.88 -3.46
CA SER A 35 -3.88 0.12 -3.52
C SER A 35 -2.88 0.75 -4.47
N ASP A 36 -3.30 1.24 -5.64
CA ASP A 36 -2.42 1.92 -6.59
C ASP A 36 -1.79 3.17 -5.97
N ILE A 37 -2.59 3.99 -5.27
CA ILE A 37 -2.10 5.19 -4.58
C ILE A 37 -1.08 4.84 -3.49
N LEU A 38 -1.32 3.80 -2.70
CA LEU A 38 -0.37 3.36 -1.67
C LEU A 38 0.94 2.85 -2.28
N ILE A 39 0.87 2.14 -3.41
CA ILE A 39 2.04 1.65 -4.14
C ILE A 39 2.85 2.82 -4.72
N GLU A 40 2.17 3.80 -5.31
CA GLU A 40 2.82 4.99 -5.84
C GLU A 40 3.51 5.80 -4.74
N ARG A 41 2.91 5.90 -3.54
CA ARG A 41 3.58 6.50 -2.37
C ARG A 41 4.86 5.76 -2.01
N ILE A 42 4.82 4.42 -1.92
CA ILE A 42 6.01 3.61 -1.65
C ILE A 42 7.08 3.83 -2.74
N ARG A 43 6.66 3.93 -4.00
CA ARG A 43 7.55 4.16 -5.15
C ARG A 43 8.16 5.56 -5.16
N SER A 44 7.45 6.57 -4.65
CA SER A 44 7.92 7.96 -4.63
C SER A 44 9.14 8.18 -3.73
N GLN A 45 9.34 7.31 -2.73
CA GLN A 45 10.38 7.44 -1.69
C GLN A 45 10.33 8.76 -0.90
N GLU A 46 9.18 9.46 -0.91
CA GLU A 46 8.98 10.69 -0.13
C GLU A 46 8.73 10.40 1.36
N ASP A 47 8.17 9.21 1.64
CA ASP A 47 7.88 8.74 2.99
C ASP A 47 9.13 8.10 3.63
N SER A 48 9.28 8.22 4.97
CA SER A 48 10.36 7.54 5.68
C SER A 48 10.20 6.01 5.64
N GLU A 49 11.28 5.27 5.91
CA GLU A 49 11.21 3.81 5.95
C GLU A 49 10.18 3.29 6.97
N GLU A 50 10.05 3.93 8.13
CA GLU A 50 9.04 3.58 9.14
C GLU A 50 7.61 3.79 8.62
N ALA A 51 7.40 4.86 7.87
CA ALA A 51 6.11 5.14 7.22
C ALA A 51 5.80 4.10 6.13
N VAL A 52 6.78 3.78 5.28
CA VAL A 52 6.65 2.72 4.26
C VAL A 52 6.34 1.37 4.92
N ASN A 53 7.04 1.01 6.00
CA ASN A 53 6.75 -0.21 6.77
C ASN A 53 5.32 -0.23 7.32
N ALA A 54 4.80 0.90 7.79
CA ALA A 54 3.41 0.97 8.26
C ALA A 54 2.40 0.78 7.13
N ILE A 55 2.65 1.37 5.96
CA ILE A 55 1.82 1.21 4.76
C ILE A 55 1.86 -0.25 4.27
N LEU A 56 3.06 -0.84 4.15
CA LEU A 56 3.22 -2.25 3.77
C LEU A 56 2.52 -3.19 4.75
N ARG A 57 2.59 -2.91 6.05
CA ARG A 57 1.84 -3.67 7.06
C ARG A 57 0.34 -3.63 6.80
N LEU A 58 -0.22 -2.45 6.52
CA LEU A 58 -1.63 -2.32 6.16
C LEU A 58 -1.97 -3.18 4.93
N MET A 59 -1.21 -3.03 3.85
CA MET A 59 -1.46 -3.77 2.60
C MET A 59 -1.32 -5.29 2.77
N SER A 60 -0.38 -5.73 3.60
CA SER A 60 -0.13 -7.16 3.85
C SER A 60 -1.33 -7.91 4.42
N LEU A 61 -2.22 -7.21 5.16
CA LEU A 61 -3.47 -7.77 5.70
C LEU A 61 -4.46 -8.16 4.61
N HIS A 62 -4.29 -7.68 3.39
CA HIS A 62 -5.19 -7.89 2.26
C HIS A 62 -4.60 -8.81 1.18
N LEU A 63 -3.40 -9.36 1.36
CA LEU A 63 -2.74 -10.19 0.33
C LEU A 63 -3.52 -11.45 -0.04
N GLN A 64 -4.23 -12.04 0.92
CA GLN A 64 -5.01 -13.25 0.67
C GLN A 64 -6.36 -12.98 -0.02
N SER A 65 -6.87 -11.74 0.07
CA SER A 65 -8.20 -11.37 -0.39
C SER A 65 -8.20 -10.41 -1.58
N ASN A 66 -7.04 -9.85 -1.95
CA ASN A 66 -6.88 -8.98 -3.09
C ASN A 66 -5.60 -9.36 -3.89
N ALA A 67 -5.81 -9.97 -5.05
CA ALA A 67 -4.73 -10.39 -5.96
C ALA A 67 -3.95 -9.19 -6.53
N HIS A 68 -4.62 -8.06 -6.79
CA HIS A 68 -4.01 -6.85 -7.31
C HIS A 68 -2.94 -6.29 -6.36
N ILE A 69 -3.22 -6.28 -5.06
CA ILE A 69 -2.22 -5.90 -4.03
C ILE A 69 -1.01 -6.83 -4.08
N THR A 70 -1.24 -8.13 -4.24
CA THR A 70 -0.16 -9.12 -4.32
C THR A 70 0.71 -8.88 -5.56
N GLU A 71 0.11 -8.67 -6.72
CA GLU A 71 0.82 -8.40 -7.98
C GLU A 71 1.66 -7.13 -7.89
N GLN A 72 1.08 -6.04 -7.37
CA GLN A 72 1.77 -4.76 -7.18
C GLN A 72 2.96 -4.88 -6.20
N LEU A 73 2.81 -5.59 -5.08
CA LEU A 73 3.93 -5.80 -4.14
C LEU A 73 5.03 -6.66 -4.76
N VAL A 74 4.68 -7.66 -5.57
CA VAL A 74 5.66 -8.47 -6.30
C VAL A 74 6.40 -7.61 -7.33
N GLU A 75 5.73 -6.71 -8.05
CA GLU A 75 6.39 -5.75 -8.95
C GLU A 75 7.39 -4.86 -8.19
N LEU A 76 6.97 -4.34 -7.02
CA LEU A 76 7.85 -3.52 -6.17
C LEU A 76 9.08 -4.29 -5.67
N LEU A 77 9.03 -5.62 -5.52
CA LEU A 77 10.23 -6.40 -5.18
C LEU A 77 11.34 -6.27 -6.23
N PHE A 78 11.00 -5.97 -7.49
CA PHE A 78 11.99 -5.83 -8.55
C PHE A 78 12.42 -4.38 -8.75
N THR A 79 11.55 -3.42 -8.42
CA THR A 79 11.73 -2.00 -8.78
C THR A 79 12.00 -1.06 -7.61
N SER A 80 11.66 -1.43 -6.37
CA SER A 80 11.79 -0.57 -5.19
C SER A 80 13.16 -0.69 -4.52
N ASP A 81 13.53 0.30 -3.70
CA ASP A 81 14.65 0.19 -2.76
C ASP A 81 14.24 -0.44 -1.43
N TYR A 82 12.93 -0.47 -1.12
CA TYR A 82 12.37 -1.07 0.09
C TYR A 82 12.16 -2.60 -0.01
N ARG A 83 12.91 -3.29 -0.87
CA ARG A 83 12.72 -4.74 -1.14
C ARG A 83 12.73 -5.58 0.12
N LEU A 84 13.65 -5.32 1.03
CA LEU A 84 13.75 -6.05 2.30
C LEU A 84 12.52 -5.82 3.19
N CYS A 85 12.03 -4.58 3.27
CA CYS A 85 10.78 -4.25 3.97
C CYS A 85 9.61 -5.03 3.37
N ILE A 86 9.48 -5.03 2.03
CA ILE A 86 8.40 -5.74 1.33
C ILE A 86 8.47 -7.24 1.64
N ILE A 87 9.64 -7.88 1.54
CA ILE A 87 9.82 -9.31 1.86
C ILE A 87 9.37 -9.64 3.28
N ASN A 88 9.64 -8.76 4.25
CA ASN A 88 9.23 -8.96 5.64
C ASN A 88 7.71 -8.99 5.84
N HIS A 89 6.96 -8.41 4.91
CA HIS A 89 5.50 -8.32 4.93
C HIS A 89 4.80 -9.39 4.08
N LEU A 90 5.53 -10.16 3.28
CA LEU A 90 4.94 -11.23 2.49
C LEU A 90 4.72 -12.51 3.33
N PRO A 91 3.68 -13.31 3.02
CA PRO A 91 3.46 -14.60 3.64
C PRO A 91 4.70 -15.49 3.49
N LYS A 92 5.19 -16.00 4.61
CA LYS A 92 6.32 -16.92 4.61
C LYS A 92 5.79 -18.32 4.33
N VAL A 93 6.38 -18.99 3.35
CA VAL A 93 6.12 -20.43 3.14
C VAL A 93 6.59 -21.15 4.41
N PRO A 94 5.75 -21.95 5.08
CA PRO A 94 6.21 -22.72 6.23
C PRO A 94 7.33 -23.65 5.73
N SER A 95 8.52 -23.49 6.31
CA SER A 95 9.64 -24.40 6.10
C SER A 95 9.18 -25.78 6.55
N SER A 96 8.99 -26.67 5.57
CA SER A 96 8.68 -28.09 5.79
C SER A 96 9.92 -28.87 6.18
#